data_AF-A0A9P6S2Z9-F1
#
_entry.id   AF-A0A9P6S2Z9-F1
#
_cell.length_a   1.000
_cell.length_b   1.000
_cell.length_c   1.000
_cell.angle_alpha   90.00
_cell.angle_beta   90.00
_cell.angle_gamma   90.00
#
_symmetry.space_group_name_H-M   'P 1'
#
loop_
_entity.id
_entity.type
_entity.pdbx_description
1 polymer ?
#
loop_
_entity_poly.entity_id
_entity_poly.type
_entity_poly.pdbx_seq_one_letter_code
_entity_poly.pdbx_strand_id
1 'polypeptide(L)'
;MTVSPIAGMRHCVAFVTLINLSVTISFFSYYAAMIELGRMQGVQDEDFVTGLGWRDICSIITAVILFGIYTYSVWARNKLTSPIQNKFLRAILILIPTGLLLYIKCGDINSVRIMQNAMNESRYDGIPERSLFVCDKDAPYCFLLFSHIFLAVITGLFVLVEIAMSFFMSSPRPSLTTVDF
;
A
#
# COMPACT_ATOMS: atom_id res chain seq x y z
N MET A 1 13.04 28.70 6.54
CA MET A 1 11.65 28.44 6.98
C MET A 1 11.60 27.06 7.61
N THR A 2 11.14 26.93 8.85
CA THR A 2 11.00 25.63 9.52
C THR A 2 9.74 24.92 9.05
N VAL A 3 9.90 23.80 8.32
CA VAL A 3 8.78 22.92 7.94
C VAL A 3 8.26 22.25 9.21
N SER A 4 6.95 22.34 9.49
CA SER A 4 6.40 21.67 10.67
C SER A 4 6.51 20.14 10.56
N PRO A 5 6.64 19.38 11.66
CA PRO A 5 6.79 17.91 11.59
C PRO A 5 5.67 17.23 10.80
N ILE A 6 4.42 17.67 11.02
CA ILE A 6 3.22 17.22 10.29
C ILE A 6 3.33 17.51 8.78
N ALA A 7 3.92 18.66 8.40
CA ALA A 7 4.13 18.98 6.99
C ALA A 7 5.18 18.07 6.36
N GLY A 8 6.29 17.78 7.04
CA GLY A 8 7.30 16.83 6.58
C GLY A 8 6.70 15.43 6.39
N MET A 9 5.93 14.95 7.37
CA MET A 9 5.25 13.66 7.29
C MET A 9 4.32 13.56 6.07
N ARG A 10 3.51 14.58 5.78
CA ARG A 10 2.61 14.55 4.61
C ARG A 10 3.33 14.43 3.27
N HIS A 11 4.52 15.02 3.13
CA HIS A 11 5.34 14.85 1.92
C HIS A 11 5.93 13.44 1.87
N CYS A 12 6.36 12.89 3.01
CA CYS A 12 6.84 11.52 3.11
C CYS A 12 5.75 10.51 2.74
N VAL A 13 4.53 10.65 3.25
CA VAL A 13 3.40 9.78 2.89
C VAL A 13 2.96 9.97 1.44
N ALA A 14 2.98 11.19 0.90
CA ALA A 14 2.74 11.42 -0.54
C ALA A 14 3.78 10.71 -1.42
N PHE A 15 5.05 10.70 -1.01
CA PHE A 15 6.12 10.00 -1.70
C PHE A 15 5.99 8.46 -1.59
N VAL A 16 5.70 7.93 -0.40
CA VAL A 16 5.51 6.48 -0.20
C VAL A 16 4.26 5.98 -0.95
N THR A 17 3.15 6.73 -0.92
CA THR A 17 1.95 6.39 -1.69
C THR A 17 2.16 6.47 -3.21
N LEU A 18 3.01 7.40 -3.69
CA LEU A 18 3.45 7.43 -5.10
C LEU A 18 4.23 6.17 -5.47
N ILE A 19 5.26 5.79 -4.70
CA ILE A 19 6.06 4.58 -4.97
C ILE A 19 5.15 3.34 -4.97
N ASN A 20 4.26 3.23 -3.98
CA ASN A 20 3.29 2.15 -3.89
C ASN A 20 2.39 2.09 -5.12
N LEU A 21 1.88 3.22 -5.60
CA LEU A 21 1.08 3.28 -6.83
C LEU A 21 1.90 2.87 -8.06
N SER A 22 3.12 3.37 -8.21
CA SER A 22 4.00 3.01 -9.34
C SER A 22 4.31 1.51 -9.38
N VAL A 23 4.64 0.90 -8.23
CA VAL A 23 4.90 -0.54 -8.13
C VAL A 23 3.62 -1.36 -8.34
N THR A 24 2.48 -0.90 -7.80
CA THR A 24 1.17 -1.55 -8.01
C THR A 24 0.81 -1.58 -9.49
N ILE A 25 0.92 -0.45 -10.20
CA ILE A 25 0.67 -0.37 -11.64
C ILE A 25 1.64 -1.27 -12.40
N SER A 26 2.95 -1.16 -12.13
CA SER A 26 3.97 -1.96 -12.84
C SER A 26 3.74 -3.46 -12.68
N PHE A 27 3.40 -3.91 -11.46
CA PHE A 27 3.10 -5.31 -11.18
C PHE A 27 1.84 -5.79 -11.92
N PHE A 28 0.72 -5.06 -11.83
CA PHE A 28 -0.52 -5.48 -12.48
C PHE A 28 -0.49 -5.35 -14.01
N SER A 29 0.26 -4.39 -14.57
CA SER A 29 0.53 -4.33 -16.01
C SER A 29 1.36 -5.51 -16.50
N TYR A 30 2.39 -5.92 -15.74
CA TYR A 30 3.16 -7.13 -16.03
C TYR A 30 2.29 -8.39 -15.91
N TYR A 31 1.51 -8.52 -14.85
CA TYR A 31 0.62 -9.66 -14.62
C TYR A 31 -0.42 -9.81 -15.75
N ALA A 32 -1.08 -8.72 -16.14
CA ALA A 32 -2.01 -8.73 -17.28
C ALA A 32 -1.34 -9.13 -18.61
N ALA A 33 -0.11 -8.69 -18.86
CA ALA A 33 0.66 -9.10 -20.03
C ALA A 33 1.02 -10.60 -20.00
N MET A 34 1.35 -11.15 -18.83
CA MET A 34 1.64 -12.58 -18.66
C MET A 34 0.40 -13.46 -18.85
N ILE A 35 -0.79 -13.02 -18.38
CA ILE A 35 -2.07 -13.71 -18.65
C ILE A 35 -2.32 -13.75 -20.17
N GLU A 36 -2.19 -12.61 -20.85
CA GLU A 36 -2.45 -12.54 -22.29
C GLU A 36 -1.46 -13.39 -23.11
N LEU A 37 -0.19 -13.43 -22.71
CA LEU A 37 0.81 -14.33 -23.31
C LEU A 37 0.48 -15.82 -23.08
N GLY A 38 0.06 -16.20 -21.87
CA GLY A 38 -0.40 -17.56 -21.57
C GLY A 38 -1.61 -17.96 -22.40
N ARG A 39 -2.56 -17.04 -22.58
CA ARG A 39 -3.75 -17.20 -23.43
C ARG A 39 -3.38 -17.41 -24.91
N MET A 40 -2.42 -16.63 -25.43
CA MET A 40 -1.88 -16.82 -26.79
C MET A 40 -1.15 -18.15 -26.96
N GLN A 41 -0.54 -18.69 -25.89
CA GLN A 41 0.15 -19.98 -25.89
C GLN A 41 -0.78 -21.19 -25.69
N GLY A 42 -2.10 -20.97 -25.57
CA GLY A 42 -3.09 -22.04 -25.42
C GLY A 42 -3.17 -22.66 -24.02
N VAL A 43 -2.66 -21.97 -22.99
CA VAL A 43 -2.82 -22.38 -21.59
C VAL A 43 -4.30 -22.21 -21.20
N GLN A 44 -5.03 -23.32 -21.08
CA GLN A 44 -6.46 -23.36 -20.72
C GLN A 44 -6.71 -23.46 -19.20
N ASP A 45 -5.73 -23.10 -18.37
CA ASP A 45 -5.87 -23.17 -16.92
C ASP A 45 -6.81 -22.05 -16.43
N GLU A 46 -8.05 -22.39 -16.06
CA GLU A 46 -9.11 -21.40 -15.77
C GLU A 46 -8.71 -20.45 -14.62
N ASP A 47 -7.96 -20.94 -13.63
CA ASP A 47 -7.42 -20.12 -12.53
C ASP A 47 -6.33 -19.12 -12.99
N PHE A 48 -5.65 -19.39 -14.10
CA PHE A 48 -4.67 -18.47 -14.71
C PHE A 48 -5.34 -17.50 -15.71
N VAL A 49 -6.49 -17.89 -16.29
CA VAL A 49 -7.23 -17.11 -17.29
C VAL A 49 -8.28 -16.17 -16.65
N THR A 50 -8.66 -16.38 -15.40
CA THR A 50 -9.67 -15.58 -14.65
C THR A 50 -9.24 -14.17 -14.23
N GLY A 51 -8.24 -13.58 -14.88
CA GLY A 51 -7.99 -12.13 -14.87
C GLY A 51 -7.56 -11.54 -13.51
N LEU A 52 -8.11 -10.38 -13.15
CA LEU A 52 -7.85 -9.71 -11.88
C LEU A 52 -8.94 -10.07 -10.87
N GLY A 53 -8.56 -10.61 -9.72
CA GLY A 53 -9.47 -10.91 -8.63
C GLY A 53 -9.96 -9.65 -7.91
N TRP A 54 -11.00 -9.77 -7.09
CA TRP A 54 -11.53 -8.63 -6.33
C TRP A 54 -10.47 -7.97 -5.44
N ARG A 55 -9.53 -8.76 -4.86
CA ARG A 55 -8.41 -8.27 -4.05
C ARG A 55 -7.46 -7.38 -4.84
N ASP A 56 -7.23 -7.71 -6.11
CA ASP A 56 -6.35 -6.97 -7.00
C ASP A 56 -6.98 -5.63 -7.39
N ILE A 57 -8.25 -5.67 -7.80
CA ILE A 57 -9.07 -4.49 -8.09
C ILE A 57 -9.11 -3.56 -6.87
N CYS A 58 -9.39 -4.09 -5.67
CA CYS A 58 -9.36 -3.30 -4.44
C CYS A 58 -7.96 -2.75 -4.12
N SER A 59 -6.88 -3.50 -4.38
CA SER A 59 -5.51 -3.03 -4.19
C SER A 59 -5.19 -1.83 -5.09
N ILE A 60 -5.54 -1.91 -6.38
CA ILE A 60 -5.33 -0.85 -7.38
C ILE A 60 -6.13 0.40 -7.00
N ILE A 61 -7.44 0.26 -6.78
CA ILE A 61 -8.34 1.37 -6.42
C ILE A 61 -7.85 2.06 -5.15
N THR A 62 -7.44 1.29 -4.14
CA THR A 62 -6.97 1.81 -2.87
C THR A 62 -5.65 2.58 -3.01
N ALA A 63 -4.71 2.09 -3.81
CA ALA A 63 -3.46 2.79 -4.11
C ALA A 63 -3.72 4.13 -4.81
N VAL A 64 -4.63 4.16 -5.79
CA VAL A 64 -5.04 5.38 -6.52
C VAL A 64 -5.71 6.39 -5.57
N ILE A 65 -6.65 5.94 -4.72
CA ILE A 65 -7.35 6.79 -3.74
C ILE A 65 -6.35 7.41 -2.75
N LEU A 66 -5.46 6.61 -2.16
CA LEU A 66 -4.48 7.11 -1.19
C LEU A 66 -3.52 8.13 -1.83
N PHE A 67 -2.99 7.82 -3.02
CA PHE A 67 -2.13 8.76 -3.75
C PHE A 67 -2.86 10.06 -4.10
N GLY A 68 -4.12 9.98 -4.55
CA GLY A 68 -4.96 11.14 -4.85
C GLY A 68 -5.20 12.01 -3.62
N ILE A 69 -5.55 11.42 -2.48
CA ILE A 69 -5.76 12.14 -1.21
C ILE A 69 -4.48 12.85 -0.75
N TYR A 70 -3.33 12.17 -0.78
CA TYR A 70 -2.07 12.75 -0.29
C TYR A 70 -1.50 13.79 -1.26
N THR A 71 -1.60 13.59 -2.58
CA THR A 71 -1.26 14.59 -3.59
C THR A 71 -2.11 15.85 -3.44
N TYR A 72 -3.44 15.69 -3.31
CA TYR A 72 -4.34 16.80 -3.04
C TYR A 72 -4.01 17.49 -1.70
N SER A 73 -3.69 16.73 -0.65
CA SER A 73 -3.29 17.28 0.65
C SER A 73 -1.96 18.06 0.64
N VAL A 74 -1.07 17.78 -0.31
CA VAL A 74 0.17 18.54 -0.53
C VAL A 74 -0.12 19.78 -1.39
N TRP A 75 -0.94 19.67 -2.44
CA TRP A 75 -1.28 20.79 -3.33
C TRP A 75 -2.19 21.83 -2.66
N ALA A 76 -3.24 21.40 -1.96
CA ALA A 76 -4.18 22.28 -1.25
C ALA A 76 -3.54 22.99 -0.03
N ARG A 77 -2.28 22.66 0.30
CA ARG A 77 -1.53 23.21 1.44
C ARG A 77 -1.37 24.74 1.41
N ASN A 78 -1.50 25.36 0.24
CA ASN A 78 -1.43 26.82 0.04
C ASN A 78 -2.80 27.50 -0.14
N LYS A 79 -3.93 26.78 -0.01
CA LYS A 79 -5.29 27.34 -0.12
C LYS A 79 -6.02 27.17 1.23
N LEU A 80 -6.66 28.23 1.71
CA LEU A 80 -7.47 28.19 2.95
C LEU A 80 -8.64 27.17 2.89
N THR A 81 -9.00 26.77 1.68
CA THR A 81 -10.10 25.84 1.37
C THR A 81 -9.63 24.38 1.29
N SER A 82 -9.13 23.85 2.40
CA SER A 82 -9.18 22.39 2.58
C SER A 82 -10.64 22.01 2.90
N PRO A 83 -11.34 21.22 2.05
CA PRO A 83 -12.77 20.95 2.21
C PRO A 83 -13.08 20.10 3.45
N ILE A 84 -12.07 19.44 4.03
CA ILE A 84 -12.22 18.60 5.23
C ILE A 84 -11.59 19.33 6.43
N GLN A 85 -12.24 20.40 6.88
CA GLN A 85 -11.81 21.15 8.07
C GLN A 85 -11.85 20.28 9.36
N ASN A 86 -12.74 19.28 9.41
CA ASN A 86 -12.84 18.37 10.54
C ASN A 86 -11.77 17.27 10.48
N LYS A 87 -10.80 17.33 11.41
CA LYS A 87 -9.71 16.36 11.58
C LYS A 87 -10.22 14.91 11.64
N PHE A 88 -11.34 14.65 12.31
CA PHE A 88 -11.93 13.31 12.44
C PHE A 88 -12.46 12.78 11.10
N LEU A 89 -13.17 13.62 10.34
CA LEU A 89 -13.68 13.22 9.02
C LEU A 89 -12.53 12.89 8.06
N ARG A 90 -11.44 13.69 8.07
CA ARG A 90 -10.23 13.39 7.28
C ARG A 90 -9.61 12.06 7.72
N ALA A 91 -9.49 11.83 9.03
CA ALA A 91 -8.94 10.59 9.55
C ALA A 91 -9.77 9.37 9.10
N ILE A 92 -11.10 9.41 9.24
CA ILE A 92 -11.99 8.32 8.82
C ILE A 92 -11.89 8.05 7.31
N LEU A 93 -11.93 9.10 6.48
CA LEU A 93 -11.83 8.98 5.02
C LEU A 93 -10.50 8.38 4.54
N ILE A 94 -9.41 8.54 5.31
CA ILE A 94 -8.11 7.92 5.02
C ILE A 94 -8.00 6.52 5.67
N LEU A 95 -8.60 6.32 6.84
CA LEU A 95 -8.53 5.06 7.58
C LEU A 95 -9.26 3.92 6.86
N ILE A 96 -10.38 4.19 6.19
CA ILE A 96 -11.13 3.18 5.41
C ILE A 96 -10.27 2.55 4.31
N PRO A 97 -9.70 3.31 3.33
CA PRO A 97 -8.82 2.73 2.31
C PRO A 97 -7.56 2.12 2.94
N THR A 98 -6.98 2.73 3.97
CA THR A 98 -5.78 2.19 4.64
C THR A 98 -6.04 0.83 5.30
N GLY A 99 -7.17 0.69 5.99
CA GLY A 99 -7.59 -0.57 6.62
C GLY A 99 -7.88 -1.66 5.59
N LEU A 100 -8.52 -1.31 4.48
CA LEU A 100 -8.75 -2.24 3.36
C LEU A 100 -7.44 -2.71 2.73
N LEU A 101 -6.47 -1.81 2.51
CA LEU A 101 -5.14 -2.15 1.99
C LEU A 101 -4.41 -3.14 2.90
N LEU A 102 -4.38 -2.83 4.20
CA LEU A 102 -3.72 -3.67 5.20
C LEU A 102 -4.41 -5.03 5.35
N TYR A 103 -5.75 -5.08 5.36
CA TYR A 103 -6.51 -6.33 5.40
C TYR A 103 -6.16 -7.24 4.22
N ILE A 104 -6.19 -6.70 3.00
CA ILE A 104 -5.85 -7.46 1.78
C ILE A 104 -4.40 -7.94 1.85
N LYS A 105 -3.43 -7.06 2.12
CA LYS A 105 -2.01 -7.42 2.03
C LYS A 105 -1.53 -8.33 3.17
N CYS A 106 -2.09 -8.22 4.37
CA CYS A 106 -1.89 -9.23 5.41
C CYS A 106 -2.50 -10.59 5.02
N GLY A 107 -3.66 -10.58 4.36
CA GLY A 107 -4.27 -11.78 3.77
C GLY A 107 -3.39 -12.41 2.69
N ASP A 108 -2.77 -11.60 1.83
CA ASP A 108 -1.88 -12.06 0.76
C ASP A 108 -0.58 -12.66 1.33
N ILE A 109 0.02 -12.04 2.37
CA ILE A 109 1.17 -12.62 3.10
C ILE A 109 0.83 -14.01 3.66
N ASN A 110 -0.38 -14.17 4.23
CA ASN A 110 -0.81 -15.46 4.75
C ASN A 110 -1.03 -16.50 3.63
N SER A 111 -1.61 -16.10 2.50
CA SER A 111 -1.75 -16.96 1.31
C SER A 111 -0.39 -17.42 0.77
N VAL A 112 0.60 -16.52 0.64
CA VAL A 112 1.96 -16.86 0.21
C VAL A 112 2.66 -17.80 1.22
N ARG A 113 2.43 -17.62 2.53
CA ARG A 113 2.93 -18.54 3.55
C ARG A 113 2.31 -19.94 3.44
N ILE A 114 1.00 -20.04 3.20
CA ILE A 114 0.32 -21.33 2.98
C ILE A 114 0.87 -22.02 1.72
N MET A 115 1.04 -21.26 0.63
CA MET A 115 1.66 -21.75 -0.61
C MET A 115 3.10 -22.25 -0.38
N GLN A 116 3.91 -21.53 0.41
CA GLN A 116 5.26 -21.97 0.77
C GLN A 116 5.24 -23.30 1.53
N ASN A 117 4.36 -23.44 2.52
CA ASN A 117 4.21 -24.70 3.27
C ASN A 117 3.82 -25.86 2.34
N ALA A 118 2.82 -25.68 1.49
CA ALA A 118 2.39 -26.71 0.53
C ALA A 118 3.50 -27.10 -0.46
N MET A 119 4.32 -26.15 -0.92
CA MET A 119 5.49 -26.41 -1.77
C MET A 119 6.67 -27.05 -1.04
N ASN A 120 6.73 -26.95 0.29
CA ASN A 120 7.72 -27.64 1.11
C ASN A 120 7.26 -29.07 1.45
N GLU A 121 5.98 -29.26 1.78
CA GLU A 121 5.37 -30.57 2.09
C GLU A 121 5.30 -31.51 0.86
N SER A 122 5.19 -30.96 -0.35
CA SER A 122 5.15 -31.72 -1.60
C SER A 122 6.51 -32.13 -2.16
N ARG A 123 7.62 -31.84 -1.46
CA ARG A 123 8.98 -32.18 -1.94
C ARG A 123 9.41 -33.57 -1.54
N TYR A 124 9.96 -34.29 -2.52
CA TYR A 124 10.85 -35.42 -2.29
C TYR A 124 12.16 -34.96 -1.62
N ASP A 125 12.71 -35.82 -0.78
CA ASP A 125 13.99 -35.61 -0.08
C ASP A 125 15.12 -35.20 -1.05
N GLY A 126 15.55 -33.93 -0.97
CA GLY A 126 16.72 -33.44 -1.72
C GLY A 126 16.63 -32.02 -2.30
N ILE A 127 15.45 -31.40 -2.39
CA ILE A 127 15.33 -30.01 -2.92
C ILE A 127 15.37 -29.00 -1.75
N PRO A 128 16.43 -28.15 -1.63
CA PRO A 128 16.64 -27.28 -0.48
C PRO A 128 15.51 -26.26 -0.30
N GLU A 129 15.02 -26.13 0.94
CA GLU A 129 13.85 -25.35 1.32
C GLU A 129 13.94 -23.91 0.77
N ARG A 130 13.04 -23.54 -0.15
CA ARG A 130 13.03 -22.18 -0.72
C ARG A 130 12.02 -21.33 0.01
N SER A 131 12.51 -20.45 0.88
CA SER A 131 11.67 -19.38 1.42
C SER A 131 11.27 -18.42 0.30
N LEU A 132 9.98 -18.07 0.25
CA LEU A 132 9.47 -17.05 -0.67
C LEU A 132 9.73 -15.61 -0.17
N PHE A 133 10.19 -15.49 1.08
CA PHE A 133 10.39 -14.24 1.81
C PHE A 133 11.82 -14.02 2.31
N VAL A 134 12.70 -15.00 2.19
CA VAL A 134 14.10 -14.93 2.65
C VAL A 134 15.03 -15.37 1.53
N CYS A 135 16.09 -14.62 1.33
CA CYS A 135 17.18 -14.99 0.44
C CYS A 135 17.86 -16.26 0.93
N ASP A 136 18.03 -17.24 0.04
CA ASP A 136 18.96 -18.33 0.29
C ASP A 136 20.39 -17.77 0.41
N LYS A 137 21.16 -18.25 1.38
CA LYS A 137 22.50 -17.72 1.70
C LYS A 137 23.53 -18.09 0.64
N ASP A 138 23.32 -19.23 -0.02
CA ASP A 138 24.27 -19.82 -0.96
C ASP A 138 23.92 -19.53 -2.43
N ALA A 139 22.83 -18.78 -2.67
CA ALA A 139 22.42 -18.37 -4.01
C ALA A 139 23.19 -17.12 -4.49
N PRO A 140 23.75 -17.12 -5.72
CA PRO A 140 24.49 -15.96 -6.27
C PRO A 140 23.59 -14.75 -6.59
N TYR A 141 22.27 -14.92 -6.51
CA TYR A 141 21.27 -13.86 -6.62
C TYR A 141 20.07 -14.17 -5.71
N CYS A 142 19.52 -13.14 -5.07
CA CYS A 142 18.26 -13.24 -4.35
C CYS A 142 17.15 -12.51 -5.10
N PHE A 143 16.04 -13.21 -5.35
CA PHE A 143 14.85 -12.63 -5.98
C PHE A 143 13.61 -12.85 -5.10
N LEU A 144 13.15 -11.76 -4.47
CA LEU A 144 11.96 -11.75 -3.60
C LEU A 144 10.72 -11.42 -4.42
N LEU A 145 10.13 -12.44 -5.05
CA LEU A 145 8.94 -12.33 -5.93
C LEU A 145 7.79 -11.53 -5.28
N PHE A 146 7.57 -11.71 -3.98
CA PHE A 146 6.48 -11.10 -3.22
C PHE A 146 6.89 -9.83 -2.43
N SER A 147 8.08 -9.27 -2.69
CA SER A 147 8.57 -8.04 -2.04
C SER A 147 7.59 -6.85 -2.15
N HIS A 148 6.88 -6.73 -3.27
CA HIS A 148 5.90 -5.68 -3.53
C HIS A 148 4.71 -5.68 -2.53
N ILE A 149 4.40 -6.81 -1.90
CA ILE A 149 3.34 -6.90 -0.88
C ILE A 149 3.72 -6.10 0.37
N PHE A 150 4.98 -6.17 0.80
CA PHE A 150 5.47 -5.44 1.96
C PHE A 150 5.48 -3.92 1.75
N LEU A 151 5.71 -3.45 0.52
CA LEU A 151 5.64 -2.02 0.20
C LEU A 151 4.26 -1.43 0.48
N ALA A 152 3.19 -2.17 0.16
CA ALA A 152 1.82 -1.76 0.45
C ALA A 152 1.52 -1.78 1.96
N VAL A 153 2.06 -2.74 2.71
CA VAL A 153 1.97 -2.77 4.18
C VAL A 153 2.71 -1.58 4.80
N ILE A 154 3.95 -1.30 4.37
CA ILE A 154 4.74 -0.13 4.79
C ILE A 154 3.95 1.16 4.50
N THR A 155 3.36 1.26 3.31
CA THR A 155 2.52 2.42 2.94
C THR A 155 1.36 2.61 3.92
N GLY A 156 0.64 1.53 4.26
CA GLY A 156 -0.44 1.60 5.24
C GLY A 156 0.04 2.02 6.64
N LEU A 157 1.19 1.53 7.10
CA LEU A 157 1.79 1.95 8.36
C LEU A 157 2.19 3.43 8.38
N PHE A 158 2.80 3.93 7.31
CA PHE A 158 3.13 5.36 7.16
C PHE A 158 1.88 6.25 7.21
N VAL A 159 0.78 5.81 6.60
CA VAL A 159 -0.51 6.51 6.68
C VAL A 159 -1.06 6.51 8.11
N LEU A 160 -1.07 5.37 8.80
CA LEU A 160 -1.50 5.28 10.21
C LEU A 160 -0.67 6.18 11.12
N VAL A 161 0.64 6.29 10.90
CA VAL A 161 1.53 7.18 11.65
C VAL A 161 1.23 8.66 11.38
N GLU A 162 0.87 9.06 10.15
CA GLU A 162 0.43 10.45 9.86
C GLU A 162 -0.92 10.78 10.49
N ILE A 163 -1.84 9.82 10.55
CA ILE A 163 -3.11 9.97 11.28
C ILE A 163 -2.84 10.15 12.77
N ALA A 164 -2.05 9.26 13.39
CA ALA A 164 -1.69 9.35 14.80
C ALA A 164 -1.00 10.68 15.14
N MET A 165 0.04 11.07 14.39
CA MET A 165 0.69 12.38 14.56
C MET A 165 -0.28 13.55 14.33
N SER A 166 -1.22 13.44 13.39
CA SER A 166 -2.25 14.46 13.18
C SER A 166 -3.19 14.63 14.38
N PHE A 167 -3.40 13.60 15.21
CA PHE A 167 -4.12 13.75 16.48
C PHE A 167 -3.21 14.29 17.60
N PHE A 168 -2.07 13.65 17.87
CA PHE A 168 -1.22 14.00 19.03
C PHE A 168 -0.49 15.34 18.89
N MET A 169 -0.04 15.73 17.69
CA MET A 169 0.71 16.98 17.50
C MET A 169 -0.17 18.19 17.15
N SER A 170 -1.48 18.01 16.95
CA SER A 170 -2.37 19.12 16.57
C SER A 170 -2.99 19.82 17.79
N SER A 171 -2.12 20.43 18.59
CA SER A 171 -2.49 21.29 19.74
C SER A 171 -3.70 22.17 19.40
N PRO A 172 -4.65 22.36 20.34
CA PRO A 172 -5.69 23.37 20.18
C PRO A 172 -5.00 24.70 19.91
N ARG A 173 -5.35 25.36 18.80
CA ARG A 173 -5.20 26.82 18.77
C ARG A 173 -6.26 27.35 19.74
N PRO A 174 -5.90 28.13 20.78
CA PRO A 174 -6.92 28.86 21.51
C PRO A 174 -7.66 29.72 20.50
N SER A 175 -8.97 29.56 20.43
CA SER A 175 -9.82 30.50 19.72
C SER A 175 -9.68 31.84 20.41
N LEU A 176 -8.99 32.80 19.79
CA LEU A 176 -9.14 34.19 20.17
C LEU A 176 -10.57 34.59 19.82
N THR A 177 -11.48 34.39 20.77
CA THR A 177 -12.67 35.22 20.91
C THR A 177 -12.20 36.59 21.38
N THR A 178 -11.68 37.39 20.44
CA THR A 178 -11.67 38.85 20.59
C THR A 178 -13.13 39.30 20.55
N VAL A 179 -13.73 39.38 21.73
CA VAL A 179 -14.94 40.16 21.95
C VAL A 179 -14.46 41.59 22.04
N ASP A 180 -14.45 42.28 20.90
CA ASP A 180 -14.24 43.72 20.88
C ASP A 180 -15.48 44.39 21.50
N PHE A 181 -15.26 45.17 22.56
CA PHE A 181 -16.25 45.99 23.25
C PHE A 181 -16.12 47.46 22.80
#